data_AF-A0A7K2BUN6-F1
#
_entry.id   AF-A0A7K2BUN6-F1
#
_cell.length_a   1.000
_cell.length_b   1.000
_cell.length_c   1.000
_cell.angle_alpha   90.00
_cell.angle_beta   90.00
_cell.angle_gamma   90.00
#
_symmetry.space_group_name_H-M   'P 1'
#
loop_
_entity.id
_entity.type
_entity.pdbx_description
1 polymer ?
#
loop_
_entity_poly.entity_id
_entity_poly.type
_entity_poly.pdbx_seq_one_letter_code
_entity_poly.pdbx_strand_id
1 'polypeptide(L)'
;MAVLMVRILDGDDPSDAAAGSRFDDVGPSLWWAPFVERLAELGVTLGCRVEPARYCPFDPVTRGQTASFLTRAFDLAEAPSAGFVDAVGGAHEADIDALAAAQITNGCRPQRFCPGESTSRQEMASFLHRASPPESP
;
A
#
# COMPACT_ATOMS: atom_id res chain seq x y z
N MET A 1 0.21 6.11 6.26
CA MET A 1 0.68 5.75 4.90
C MET A 1 0.06 6.63 3.82
N ALA A 2 -1.26 6.89 3.84
CA ALA A 2 -1.98 7.64 2.80
C ALA A 2 -1.30 8.93 2.31
N VAL A 3 -0.91 9.84 3.21
CA VAL A 3 -0.29 11.12 2.84
C VAL A 3 0.92 10.96 1.93
N LEU A 4 1.84 10.05 2.27
CA LEU A 4 3.05 9.82 1.50
C LEU A 4 2.73 9.21 0.13
N MET A 5 1.81 8.25 0.08
CA MET A 5 1.46 7.59 -1.18
C MET A 5 0.77 8.54 -2.16
N VAL A 6 -0.21 9.30 -1.70
CA VAL A 6 -0.92 10.27 -2.56
C VAL A 6 0.06 11.29 -3.14
N ARG A 7 0.99 11.83 -2.34
CA ARG A 7 2.02 12.75 -2.85
C ARG A 7 2.93 12.12 -3.89
N ILE A 8 3.25 10.84 -3.77
CA ILE A 8 4.07 10.12 -4.76
C ILE A 8 3.29 9.87 -6.05
N LEU A 9 1.99 9.57 -5.93
CA LEU A 9 1.15 9.21 -7.09
C LEU A 9 0.65 10.44 -7.85
N ASP A 10 0.20 11.47 -7.13
CA ASP A 10 -0.41 12.66 -7.72
C ASP A 10 0.57 13.84 -7.86
N GLY A 11 1.68 13.84 -7.11
CA GLY A 11 2.64 14.95 -7.10
C GLY A 11 2.17 16.20 -6.35
N ASP A 12 0.95 16.21 -5.80
CA ASP A 12 0.36 17.31 -5.05
C ASP A 12 -0.55 16.79 -3.92
N ASP A 13 -0.97 17.68 -3.03
CA ASP A 13 -1.97 17.39 -2.02
C ASP A 13 -3.38 17.36 -2.63
N PRO A 14 -4.25 16.43 -2.22
CA PRO A 14 -5.63 16.39 -2.71
C PRO A 14 -6.38 17.63 -2.24
N SER A 15 -7.32 18.11 -3.05
CA SER A 15 -8.13 19.28 -2.68
C SER A 15 -8.87 19.04 -1.35
N ASP A 16 -8.96 20.07 -0.50
CA ASP A 16 -9.62 20.02 0.81
C ASP A 16 -11.11 19.62 0.79
N ALA A 17 -11.72 19.54 -0.40
CA ALA A 17 -13.10 19.13 -0.58
C ALA A 17 -13.26 17.60 -0.56
N ALA A 18 -13.07 16.96 0.60
CA ALA A 18 -13.55 15.60 0.79
C ALA A 18 -15.09 15.63 0.84
N ALA A 19 -15.74 15.21 -0.27
CA ALA A 19 -17.19 15.06 -0.34
C ALA A 19 -17.63 13.83 0.47
N GLY A 20 -17.62 13.95 1.81
CA GLY A 20 -17.90 12.85 2.72
C GLY A 20 -16.75 11.85 2.83
N SER A 21 -16.81 11.01 3.86
CA SER A 21 -15.84 9.93 4.10
C SER A 21 -16.45 8.59 3.70
N ARG A 22 -15.69 7.75 2.98
CA ARG A 22 -16.05 6.35 2.70
C ARG A 22 -15.93 5.45 3.93
N PHE A 23 -15.21 5.90 4.95
CA PHE A 23 -14.90 5.12 6.15
C PHE A 23 -15.48 5.78 7.40
N ASP A 24 -16.16 4.99 8.22
CA ASP A 24 -16.87 5.47 9.42
C ASP A 24 -15.91 5.99 10.50
N ASP A 25 -14.65 5.55 10.47
CA ASP A 25 -13.59 5.97 11.40
C ASP A 25 -12.71 7.10 10.86
N VAL A 26 -13.11 7.72 9.76
CA VAL A 26 -12.42 8.88 9.16
C VAL A 26 -13.39 10.06 9.14
N GLY A 27 -13.22 10.97 10.11
CA GLY A 27 -14.02 12.19 10.21
C GLY A 27 -13.63 13.23 9.14
N PRO A 28 -14.60 13.96 8.55
CA PRO A 28 -14.32 14.90 7.45
C PRO A 28 -13.50 16.12 7.87
N SER A 29 -13.42 16.44 9.16
CA SER A 29 -12.62 17.54 9.69
C SER A 29 -11.15 17.18 9.96
N LEU A 30 -10.76 15.93 9.71
CA LEU A 30 -9.38 15.47 9.92
C LEU A 30 -8.53 15.92 8.73
N TRP A 31 -7.41 16.60 9.00
CA TRP A 31 -6.55 17.15 7.94
C TRP A 31 -6.00 16.10 6.97
N TRP A 32 -5.92 14.83 7.40
CA TRP A 32 -5.45 13.71 6.58
C TRP A 32 -6.59 12.94 5.90
N ALA A 33 -7.87 13.28 6.16
CA ALA A 33 -9.02 12.61 5.55
C ALA A 33 -9.02 12.72 4.01
N PRO A 34 -8.73 13.88 3.38
CA PRO A 34 -8.66 13.98 1.92
C PRO A 34 -7.66 13.00 1.28
N PHE A 35 -6.55 12.70 1.97
CA PHE A 35 -5.56 11.74 1.49
C PHE A 35 -6.07 10.29 1.57
N VAL A 36 -6.84 9.95 2.61
CA VAL A 36 -7.45 8.62 2.72
C VAL A 36 -8.50 8.42 1.64
N GLU A 37 -9.33 9.44 1.40
CA GLU A 37 -10.32 9.42 0.33
C GLU A 37 -9.69 9.30 -1.05
N ARG A 38 -8.64 10.09 -1.32
CA ARG A 38 -7.91 10.00 -2.58
C ARG A 38 -7.28 8.62 -2.78
N LEU A 39 -6.70 8.03 -1.72
CA LEU A 39 -6.13 6.68 -1.79
C LEU A 39 -7.19 5.61 -2.09
N ALA A 40 -8.41 5.78 -1.58
CA ALA A 40 -9.54 4.89 -1.85
C ALA A 40 -10.09 5.09 -3.28
N GLU A 41 -10.13 6.33 -3.77
CA GLU A 41 -10.50 6.65 -5.16
C GLU A 41 -9.56 6.04 -6.18
N LEU A 42 -8.27 6.04 -5.88
CA LEU A 42 -7.24 5.38 -6.70
C LEU A 42 -7.31 3.84 -6.59
N GLY A 43 -8.21 3.28 -5.76
CA GLY A 43 -8.32 1.85 -5.54
C GLY A 43 -7.15 1.23 -4.78
N VAL A 44 -6.24 2.05 -4.23
CA VAL A 44 -5.04 1.58 -3.53
C VAL A 44 -5.42 0.95 -2.20
N THR A 45 -6.27 1.62 -1.42
CA THR A 45 -6.80 1.09 -0.15
C THR A 45 -8.26 0.68 -0.27
N LEU A 46 -8.60 -0.44 0.38
CA LEU A 46 -9.98 -0.91 0.57
C LEU A 46 -10.43 -0.76 2.03
N GLY A 47 -9.57 -0.19 2.89
CA GLY A 47 -9.74 -0.21 4.33
C GLY A 47 -9.38 -1.54 4.99
N CYS A 48 -9.56 -1.60 6.31
CA CYS A 48 -9.32 -2.78 7.14
C CYS A 48 -10.60 -3.62 7.36
N ARG A 49 -11.77 -3.06 7.07
CA ARG A 49 -13.08 -3.70 7.25
C ARG A 49 -14.07 -3.14 6.24
N VAL A 50 -14.92 -4.02 5.72
CA VAL A 50 -15.94 -3.67 4.71
C VAL A 50 -17.28 -3.28 5.36
N GLU A 51 -17.70 -3.93 6.45
CA GLU A 51 -18.98 -3.66 7.11
C GLU A 51 -18.86 -3.67 8.64
N PRO A 52 -19.02 -2.52 9.33
CA PRO A 52 -19.00 -1.17 8.75
C PRO A 52 -17.65 -0.87 8.08
N ALA A 53 -17.66 -0.01 7.05
CA ALA A 53 -16.45 0.39 6.35
C ALA A 53 -15.50 1.14 7.28
N ARG A 54 -14.26 0.65 7.43
CA ARG A 54 -13.23 1.28 8.28
C ARG A 54 -11.87 1.30 7.61
N TYR A 55 -11.13 2.38 7.82
CA TYR A 55 -9.77 2.56 7.34
C TYR A 55 -8.71 2.06 8.33
N CYS A 56 -8.99 2.09 9.64
CA CYS A 56 -8.05 1.79 10.73
C CYS A 56 -6.76 2.64 10.67
N PRO A 57 -6.85 3.98 10.82
CA PRO A 57 -5.72 4.90 10.59
C PRO A 57 -4.53 4.73 11.53
N PHE A 58 -4.75 4.11 12.71
CA PHE A 58 -3.73 3.93 13.75
C PHE A 58 -3.13 2.52 13.77
N ASP A 59 -3.67 1.59 12.97
CA ASP A 59 -3.14 0.24 12.91
C ASP A 59 -1.86 0.21 12.08
N PRO A 60 -0.84 -0.56 12.50
CA PRO A 60 0.36 -0.72 11.70
C PRO A 60 0.04 -1.46 10.41
N VAL A 61 0.64 -1.01 9.31
CA VAL A 61 0.54 -1.68 8.01
C VAL A 61 1.51 -2.86 7.99
N THR A 62 0.98 -4.06 7.75
CA THR A 62 1.79 -5.27 7.58
C THR A 62 2.51 -5.28 6.22
N ARG A 63 3.58 -6.06 6.09
CA ARG A 63 4.33 -6.20 4.84
C ARG A 63 3.46 -6.75 3.70
N GLY A 64 2.54 -7.67 4.00
CA GLY A 64 1.58 -8.18 3.02
C GLY A 64 0.63 -7.10 2.52
N GLN A 65 0.09 -6.28 3.43
CA GLN A 65 -0.73 -5.12 3.04
C GLN A 65 0.06 -4.10 2.24
N THR A 66 1.31 -3.81 2.63
CA THR A 66 2.21 -2.95 1.83
C THR A 66 2.38 -3.49 0.41
N ALA A 67 2.52 -4.80 0.22
CA ALA A 67 2.59 -5.41 -1.12
C ALA A 67 1.33 -5.12 -1.95
N SER A 68 0.14 -5.34 -1.37
CA SER A 68 -1.13 -5.00 -2.04
C SER A 68 -1.25 -3.52 -2.38
N PHE A 69 -0.84 -2.64 -1.47
CA PHE A 69 -0.90 -1.21 -1.70
C PHE A 69 0.03 -0.78 -2.83
N LEU A 70 1.27 -1.26 -2.86
CA LEU A 70 2.23 -0.91 -3.90
C LEU A 70 1.87 -1.52 -5.26
N THR A 71 1.35 -2.75 -5.28
CA THR A 71 0.88 -3.41 -6.51
C THR A 71 -0.20 -2.59 -7.19
N ARG A 72 -1.22 -2.15 -6.43
CA ARG A 72 -2.30 -1.31 -6.97
C ARG A 72 -1.84 0.10 -7.30
N ALA A 73 -0.98 0.69 -6.47
CA ALA A 73 -0.51 2.05 -6.66
C ALA A 73 0.34 2.22 -7.92
N PHE A 74 1.16 1.22 -8.26
CA PHE A 74 2.07 1.27 -9.40
C PHE A 74 1.64 0.37 -10.57
N ASP A 75 0.41 -0.15 -10.53
CA ASP A 75 -0.16 -1.05 -11.56
C ASP A 75 0.82 -2.17 -11.94
N LEU A 76 1.36 -2.86 -10.92
CA LEU A 76 2.37 -3.89 -11.15
C LEU A 76 1.72 -5.11 -11.80
N ALA A 77 2.36 -5.61 -12.86
CA ALA A 77 1.90 -6.79 -13.56
C ALA A 77 1.92 -8.03 -12.66
N GLU A 78 0.91 -8.89 -12.82
CA GLU A 78 0.91 -10.21 -12.22
C GLU A 78 2.18 -10.99 -12.61
N ALA A 79 2.70 -11.77 -11.66
CA ALA A 79 3.93 -12.51 -11.83
C ALA A 79 3.79 -13.96 -11.34
N PRO A 80 4.62 -14.88 -11.87
CA PRO A 80 4.76 -16.22 -11.29
C PRO A 80 5.27 -16.15 -9.85
N SER A 81 5.01 -17.22 -9.08
CA SER A 81 5.50 -17.37 -7.71
C SER A 81 6.98 -17.02 -7.56
N ALA A 82 7.29 -16.09 -6.67
CA ALA A 82 8.64 -15.70 -6.30
C ALA A 82 9.33 -16.69 -5.33
N GLY A 83 8.61 -17.72 -4.88
CA GLY A 83 9.15 -18.81 -4.05
C GLY A 83 9.25 -18.48 -2.57
N PHE A 84 8.52 -17.48 -2.07
CA PHE A 84 8.42 -17.21 -0.64
C PHE A 84 7.53 -18.24 0.05
N VAL A 85 8.14 -19.10 0.85
CA VAL A 85 7.43 -20.25 1.46
C VAL A 85 6.37 -19.84 2.49
N ASP A 86 6.45 -18.62 3.00
CA ASP A 86 5.52 -18.05 3.99
C ASP A 86 4.45 -17.13 3.37
N ALA A 87 4.41 -17.01 2.04
CA ALA A 87 3.38 -16.28 1.30
C ALA A 87 2.36 -17.21 0.61
N VAL A 88 2.71 -18.48 0.41
CA VAL A 88 1.91 -19.45 -0.36
C VAL A 88 0.51 -19.62 0.20
N GLY A 89 -0.51 -19.47 -0.65
CA GLY A 89 -1.93 -19.55 -0.32
C GLY A 89 -2.46 -18.36 0.49
N GLY A 90 -1.64 -17.34 0.71
CA GLY A 90 -2.01 -16.14 1.45
C GLY A 90 -2.78 -15.14 0.60
N ALA A 91 -3.59 -14.29 1.25
CA ALA A 91 -4.39 -13.27 0.57
C ALA A 91 -3.57 -12.21 -0.20
N HIS A 92 -2.27 -12.11 0.08
CA HIS A 92 -1.35 -11.15 -0.53
C HIS A 92 -0.30 -11.82 -1.44
N GLU A 93 -0.39 -13.13 -1.69
CA GLU A 93 0.62 -13.89 -2.44
C GLU A 93 0.90 -13.27 -3.82
N ALA A 94 -0.13 -13.05 -4.62
CA ALA A 94 0.01 -12.50 -5.96
C ALA A 94 0.68 -11.10 -5.96
N ASP A 95 0.31 -10.24 -5.01
CA ASP A 95 0.90 -8.92 -4.86
C ASP A 95 2.38 -9.01 -4.42
N ILE A 96 2.71 -9.97 -3.55
CA ILE A 96 4.09 -10.22 -3.10
C ILE A 96 4.96 -10.70 -4.28
N ASP A 97 4.42 -11.57 -5.13
CA ASP A 97 5.09 -12.07 -6.33
C ASP A 97 5.32 -10.95 -7.34
N ALA A 98 4.31 -10.09 -7.56
CA ALA A 98 4.44 -8.91 -8.42
C ALA A 98 5.55 -7.96 -7.93
N LEU A 99 5.62 -7.70 -6.61
CA LEU A 99 6.69 -6.89 -6.03
C LEU A 99 8.08 -7.48 -6.26
N ALA A 100 8.22 -8.80 -6.15
CA ALA A 100 9.49 -9.48 -6.35
C ALA A 100 9.92 -9.44 -7.82
N ALA A 101 8.97 -9.66 -8.75
CA ALA A 101 9.22 -9.56 -10.18
C ALA A 101 9.61 -8.15 -10.61
N ALA A 102 9.00 -7.13 -10.00
CA ALA A 102 9.37 -5.72 -10.17
C ALA A 102 10.68 -5.31 -9.45
N GLN A 103 11.36 -6.25 -8.79
CA GLN A 103 12.58 -6.01 -7.99
C GLN A 103 12.40 -4.99 -6.85
N ILE A 104 11.17 -4.80 -6.37
CA ILE A 104 10.85 -3.93 -5.23
C ILE A 104 11.23 -4.61 -3.91
N THR A 105 11.24 -5.95 -3.85
CA THR A 105 11.56 -6.71 -2.64
C THR A 105 12.47 -7.90 -2.92
N ASN A 106 13.32 -8.25 -1.94
CA ASN A 106 14.09 -9.50 -1.91
C ASN A 106 13.62 -10.41 -0.75
N GLY A 107 12.47 -10.11 -0.14
CA GLY A 107 12.01 -10.75 1.09
C GLY A 107 12.62 -10.14 2.36
N CYS A 108 12.27 -10.72 3.51
CA CYS A 108 12.79 -10.34 4.83
C CYS A 108 14.01 -11.19 5.22
N ARG A 109 14.07 -12.43 4.75
CA ARG A 109 15.08 -13.47 5.07
C ARG A 109 15.12 -14.46 3.91
N PRO A 110 16.12 -15.37 3.82
CA PRO A 110 16.15 -16.37 2.77
C PRO A 110 14.83 -17.13 2.63
N GLN A 111 14.26 -17.11 1.42
CA GLN A 111 12.99 -17.75 1.05
C GLN A 111 11.75 -17.28 1.84
N ARG A 112 11.80 -16.13 2.52
CA ARG A 112 10.67 -15.60 3.29
C ARG A 112 10.37 -14.14 3.00
N PHE A 113 9.08 -13.81 2.94
CA PHE A 113 8.60 -12.44 2.79
C PHE A 113 8.18 -11.79 4.11
N CYS A 114 7.81 -12.58 5.12
CA CYS A 114 7.26 -12.15 6.40
C CYS A 114 5.98 -11.28 6.27
N PRO A 115 4.90 -11.76 5.63
CA PRO A 115 3.75 -10.93 5.28
C PRO A 115 3.01 -10.35 6.49
N GLY A 116 3.04 -11.02 7.65
CA GLY A 116 2.38 -10.57 8.88
C GLY A 116 3.20 -9.60 9.74
N GLU A 117 4.47 -9.34 9.42
CA GLU A 117 5.29 -8.38 10.16
C GLU A 117 4.96 -6.94 9.75
N SER A 118 5.06 -5.99 10.68
CA SER A 118 4.85 -4.57 10.39
C SER A 118 5.93 -4.02 9.46
N THR A 119 5.54 -3.15 8.52
CA THR A 119 6.50 -2.45 7.66
C THR A 119 7.08 -1.24 8.40
N SER A 120 8.40 -1.22 8.61
CA SER A 120 9.10 -0.08 9.21
C SER A 120 9.22 1.10 8.22
N ARG A 121 9.51 2.30 8.75
CA ARG A 121 9.68 3.50 7.92
C ARG A 121 10.81 3.37 6.90
N GLN A 122 11.91 2.73 7.28
CA GLN A 122 13.06 2.49 6.39
C GLN A 122 12.71 1.49 5.26
N GLU A 123 11.91 0.47 5.56
CA GLU A 123 11.44 -0.48 4.55
C GLU A 123 10.48 0.20 3.58
N MET A 124 9.51 0.97 4.09
CA MET A 124 8.60 1.75 3.25
C MET A 124 9.35 2.69 2.31
N ALA A 125 10.36 3.42 2.80
CA ALA A 125 11.19 4.28 1.97
C ALA A 125 11.94 3.48 0.88
N SER A 126 12.48 2.31 1.24
CA SER A 126 13.17 1.43 0.28
C SER A 126 12.25 0.90 -0.80
N PHE A 127 11.02 0.52 -0.44
CA PHE A 127 10.02 0.05 -1.39
C PHE A 127 9.57 1.15 -2.34
N LEU A 128 9.23 2.32 -1.81
CA LEU A 128 8.78 3.45 -2.62
C LEU A 128 9.86 3.90 -3.60
N HIS A 129 11.13 3.97 -3.18
CA HIS A 129 12.24 4.32 -4.07
C HIS A 129 12.42 3.34 -5.23
N ARG A 130 12.19 2.04 -5.01
CA ARG A 130 12.30 1.03 -6.09
C ARG A 130 11.05 0.97 -6.96
N ALA A 131 9.89 1.30 -6.40
CA ALA A 131 8.62 1.27 -7.10
C ALA A 131 8.41 2.52 -7.97
N SER A 132 8.94 3.67 -7.56
CA SER A 132 8.83 4.90 -8.35
C SER A 132 9.63 4.76 -9.65
N PRO A 133 9.04 5.08 -10.81
CA PRO A 133 9.78 5.14 -12.06
C PRO A 133 10.92 6.17 -11.95
N PRO A 134 12.03 5.99 -12.67
CA PRO A 134 13.12 6.94 -12.64
C PRO A 134 12.62 8.33 -13.06
N GLU A 135 12.93 9.36 -12.26
CA GLU A 135 12.63 10.74 -12.65
C GLU A 135 13.26 11.01 -14.01
N SER A 136 12.45 11.54 -14.93
CA SER A 136 12.96 11.99 -16.23
C SER A 136 13.90 13.18 -16.00
N PRO A 137 15.10 13.19 -16.58
CA PRO A 137 16.10 14.23 -16.36
C PRO A 137 15.66 15.62 -16.87
#